data_AF-A0A5D2NZG4-F1
#
_entry.id   AF-A0A5D2NZG4-F1
#
_cell.length_a   1.000
_cell.length_b   1.000
_cell.length_c   1.000
_cell.angle_alpha   90.00
_cell.angle_beta   90.00
_cell.angle_gamma   90.00
#
_symmetry.space_group_name_H-M   'P 1'
#
loop_
_entity.id
_entity.type
_entity.pdbx_description
1 polymer ?
#
loop_
_entity_poly.entity_id
_entity_poly.type
_entity_poly.pdbx_seq_one_letter_code
_entity_poly.pdbx_strand_id
1 'polypeptide(L)'
;MSHKRTRLSKTTPEYPILIDEELKERFDSIFKHQPMILEKGFNFKSNDLMVVPVPIKKIINVLKWERFCDARSVPDDELVQEFYASLMTQDTTKVIVRKKKVPLTSKSINDLFNLPDVEKDEYYPMMNHINWDFLQQVLNVVKNLGSQWIIRKYGSHSCRREYLKPIGNVWFYFVRYSFMLISYSFTISIERMLLLYAILTKTSTNVGKIIIKEINDCAKKEAGIAYFPSLITSLCLRYCLKTQANLTGCNAPYPRPLPESNTRC
;
A
#
# COMPACT_ATOMS: atom_id res chain seq x y z
N MET A 1 30.45 40.65 20.67
CA MET A 1 31.19 39.43 20.29
C MET A 1 30.17 38.38 19.87
N SER A 2 30.06 38.13 18.56
CA SER A 2 29.00 37.31 17.96
C SER A 2 29.54 35.93 17.63
N HIS A 3 28.98 34.88 18.25
CA HIS A 3 29.37 33.50 18.00
C HIS A 3 28.83 33.05 16.64
N LYS A 4 29.72 32.97 15.64
CA LYS A 4 29.49 32.32 14.35
C LYS A 4 29.23 30.82 14.58
N ARG A 5 28.04 30.36 14.21
CA ARG A 5 27.70 28.92 14.15
C ARG A 5 27.99 28.44 12.73
N THR A 6 29.05 27.65 12.57
CA THR A 6 29.42 26.99 11.32
C THR A 6 28.35 25.94 10.97
N ARG A 7 27.61 26.17 9.89
CA ARG A 7 26.59 25.25 9.38
C ARG A 7 27.30 24.15 8.59
N LEU A 8 27.29 22.94 9.13
CA LEU A 8 27.76 21.73 8.44
C LEU A 8 26.81 21.46 7.26
N SER A 9 27.29 21.69 6.04
CA SER A 9 26.56 21.39 4.81
C SER A 9 26.47 19.88 4.63
N LYS A 10 25.25 19.32 4.77
CA LYS A 10 24.95 17.98 4.26
C LYS A 10 24.85 18.08 2.74
N THR A 11 25.85 17.53 2.06
CA THR A 11 25.87 17.38 0.61
C THR A 11 24.87 16.29 0.22
N THR A 12 23.66 16.68 -0.16
CA THR A 12 22.73 15.80 -0.88
C THR A 12 23.20 15.73 -2.34
N PRO A 13 23.20 14.57 -3.02
CA PRO A 13 23.51 14.52 -4.44
C PRO A 13 22.39 15.21 -5.21
N GLU A 14 22.64 16.43 -5.68
CA GLU A 14 21.78 17.12 -6.64
C GLU A 14 21.91 16.44 -7.99
N TYR A 15 20.91 15.63 -8.35
CA TYR A 15 20.60 15.42 -9.76
C TYR A 15 19.55 16.47 -10.14
N PRO A 16 19.76 17.29 -11.19
CA PRO A 16 18.69 18.12 -11.73
C PRO A 16 17.71 17.17 -12.41
N ILE A 17 16.71 16.80 -11.62
CA ILE A 17 15.57 16.01 -12.04
C ILE A 17 14.69 16.97 -12.85
N LEU A 18 14.89 16.98 -14.16
CA LEU A 18 13.93 17.64 -15.05
C LEU A 18 12.74 16.69 -15.18
N ILE A 19 11.66 17.00 -14.48
CA ILE A 19 10.36 16.39 -14.75
C ILE A 19 9.98 16.78 -16.18
N ASP A 20 9.55 15.79 -16.95
CA ASP A 20 8.97 16.05 -18.27
C ASP A 20 7.69 16.88 -18.06
N GLU A 21 7.70 18.15 -18.49
CA GLU A 21 6.56 19.06 -18.29
C GLU A 21 5.27 18.51 -18.88
N GLU A 22 5.35 17.68 -19.93
CA GLU A 22 4.19 17.00 -20.51
C GLU A 22 3.55 16.00 -19.51
N LEU A 23 4.38 15.27 -18.76
CA LEU A 23 3.90 14.33 -17.74
C LEU A 23 3.25 15.06 -16.57
N LYS A 24 3.79 16.22 -16.20
CA LYS A 24 3.25 17.05 -15.11
C LYS A 24 1.91 17.66 -15.50
N GLU A 25 1.81 18.26 -16.69
CA GLU A 25 0.55 18.80 -17.21
C GLU A 25 -0.54 17.72 -17.28
N ARG A 26 -0.18 16.50 -17.68
CA ARG A 26 -1.12 15.38 -17.73
C ARG A 26 -1.59 14.95 -16.34
N PHE A 27 -0.68 14.79 -15.38
CA PHE A 27 -1.07 14.51 -14.00
C PHE A 27 -2.00 15.59 -13.47
N ASP A 28 -1.61 16.85 -13.66
CA ASP A 28 -2.40 18.00 -13.22
C ASP A 28 -3.77 18.04 -13.90
N SER A 29 -3.90 17.64 -15.16
CA SER A 29 -5.21 17.59 -15.84
C SER A 29 -6.24 16.67 -15.16
N ILE A 30 -5.79 15.61 -14.48
CA ILE A 30 -6.66 14.58 -13.89
C ILE A 30 -6.77 14.72 -12.36
N PHE A 31 -5.73 15.26 -11.71
CA PHE A 31 -5.61 15.32 -10.26
C PHE A 31 -5.56 16.74 -9.67
N LYS A 32 -5.63 17.82 -10.49
CA LYS A 32 -5.37 19.25 -10.17
C LYS A 32 -5.89 19.80 -8.84
N HIS A 33 -6.93 19.20 -8.28
CA HIS A 33 -7.67 19.71 -7.12
C HIS A 33 -7.86 18.67 -6.00
N GLN A 34 -7.20 17.52 -6.09
CA GLN A 34 -7.47 16.37 -5.23
C GLN A 34 -6.19 15.93 -4.50
N PRO A 35 -6.12 15.98 -3.15
CA PRO A 35 -4.96 15.52 -2.41
C PRO A 35 -4.78 14.01 -2.56
N MET A 36 -3.54 13.52 -2.61
CA MET A 36 -3.25 12.09 -2.60
C MET A 36 -3.81 11.46 -1.31
N ILE A 37 -4.46 10.29 -1.40
CA ILE A 37 -4.89 9.57 -0.20
C ILE A 37 -3.70 8.75 0.32
N LEU A 38 -3.15 9.17 1.45
CA LEU A 38 -2.07 8.47 2.14
C LEU A 38 -2.55 7.14 2.70
N GLU A 39 -1.78 6.09 2.44
CA GLU A 39 -2.04 4.79 3.05
C GLU A 39 -1.74 4.80 4.54
N LYS A 40 -2.46 3.97 5.29
CA LYS A 40 -2.29 3.86 6.74
C LYS A 40 -2.12 2.42 7.17
N GLY A 41 -1.04 2.16 7.90
CA GLY A 41 -0.79 0.93 8.63
C GLY A 41 -1.18 1.02 10.09
N PHE A 42 -0.93 -0.05 10.82
CA PHE A 42 -0.86 -0.08 12.28
C PHE A 42 0.54 0.35 12.73
N ASN A 43 0.63 1.08 13.83
CA ASN A 43 1.92 1.41 14.44
C ASN A 43 2.31 0.31 15.43
N PHE A 44 3.30 -0.51 15.08
CA PHE A 44 3.81 -1.58 15.95
C PHE A 44 4.99 -1.17 16.86
N LYS A 45 5.56 0.04 16.67
CA LYS A 45 6.85 0.45 17.27
C LYS A 45 6.71 1.35 18.50
N SER A 46 5.49 1.69 18.91
CA SER A 46 5.25 2.50 20.11
C SER A 46 5.33 1.65 21.38
N ASN A 47 6.25 2.00 22.29
CA ASN A 47 6.28 1.45 23.65
C ASN A 47 5.20 2.05 24.57
N ASP A 48 4.54 3.14 24.15
CA ASP A 48 3.43 3.72 24.88
C ASP A 48 2.11 3.04 24.48
N LEU A 49 1.56 2.25 25.41
CA LEU A 49 0.15 1.81 25.67
C LEU A 49 -0.81 1.44 24.51
N MET A 50 -0.46 1.58 23.23
CA MET A 50 -1.28 1.22 22.07
C MET A 50 -0.77 -0.05 21.42
N VAL A 51 -0.68 -1.12 22.22
CA VAL A 51 -0.37 -2.45 21.72
C VAL A 51 -1.50 -2.88 20.79
N VAL A 52 -1.19 -3.18 19.51
CA VAL A 52 -2.17 -3.77 18.58
C VAL A 52 -2.86 -4.95 19.27
N PRO A 53 -4.20 -4.94 19.41
CA PRO A 53 -4.92 -5.95 20.21
C PRO A 53 -4.57 -7.36 19.76
N VAL A 54 -4.49 -8.30 20.72
CA VAL A 54 -4.14 -9.71 20.45
C VAL A 54 -4.95 -10.34 19.31
N PRO A 55 -6.28 -10.12 19.19
CA PRO A 55 -7.05 -10.65 18.06
C PRO A 55 -6.58 -10.12 16.69
N ILE A 56 -6.14 -8.87 16.62
CA ILE A 56 -5.62 -8.25 15.39
C ILE A 56 -4.25 -8.85 15.05
N LYS A 57 -3.33 -8.94 16.02
CA LYS A 57 -2.01 -9.59 15.83
C LYS A 57 -2.15 -11.04 15.36
N LYS A 58 -3.09 -11.80 15.92
CA LYS A 58 -3.35 -13.19 15.49
C LYS A 58 -3.72 -13.28 14.01
N ILE A 59 -4.58 -12.40 13.52
CA ILE A 59 -4.96 -12.38 12.10
C ILE A 59 -3.77 -11.99 11.23
N ILE A 60 -3.02 -10.95 11.61
CA ILE A 60 -1.82 -10.50 10.89
C ILE A 60 -0.81 -11.62 10.73
N ASN A 61 -0.51 -12.34 11.82
CA ASN A 61 0.47 -13.42 11.80
C ASN A 61 0.01 -14.62 10.95
N VAL A 62 -1.28 -14.99 11.01
CA VAL A 62 -1.82 -16.07 10.19
C VAL A 62 -1.77 -15.71 8.70
N LEU A 63 -2.10 -14.47 8.37
CA LEU A 63 -2.06 -13.96 6.99
C LEU A 63 -0.63 -13.63 6.52
N LYS A 64 0.35 -13.60 7.43
CA LYS A 64 1.73 -13.15 7.18
C LYS A 64 1.80 -11.72 6.64
N TRP A 65 1.01 -10.82 7.23
CA TRP A 65 0.85 -9.43 6.79
C TRP A 65 1.63 -8.42 7.64
N GLU A 66 2.60 -8.85 8.43
CA GLU A 66 3.32 -8.02 9.40
C GLU A 66 3.89 -6.75 8.75
N ARG A 67 4.65 -6.92 7.66
CA ARG A 67 5.25 -5.80 6.91
C ARG A 67 4.23 -5.02 6.10
N PHE A 68 3.17 -5.67 5.63
CA PHE A 68 2.11 -5.00 4.89
C PHE A 68 1.28 -4.07 5.80
N CYS A 69 1.07 -4.49 7.05
CA CYS A 69 0.34 -3.75 8.06
C CYS A 69 1.17 -2.69 8.77
N ASP A 70 2.49 -2.62 8.58
CA ASP A 70 3.34 -1.63 9.28
C ASP A 70 3.07 -0.20 8.79
N ALA A 71 3.51 0.78 9.59
CA ALA A 71 3.44 2.18 9.23
C ALA A 71 4.12 2.45 7.87
N ARG A 72 3.52 3.36 7.10
CA ARG A 72 3.96 3.69 5.75
C ARG A 72 5.01 4.79 5.80
N SER A 73 5.94 4.78 4.85
CA SER A 73 6.88 5.88 4.64
C SER A 73 6.16 7.11 4.10
N VAL A 74 6.79 8.27 4.25
CA VAL A 74 6.33 9.50 3.58
C VAL A 74 6.46 9.30 2.06
N PRO A 75 5.43 9.65 1.26
CA PRO A 75 5.53 9.57 -0.19
C PRO A 75 6.46 10.63 -0.77
N ASP A 76 7.00 10.33 -1.95
CA ASP A 76 7.71 11.25 -2.82
C ASP A 76 6.74 11.67 -3.92
N ASP A 77 6.23 12.90 -3.81
CA ASP A 77 5.18 13.41 -4.69
C ASP A 77 5.63 13.41 -6.16
N GLU A 78 6.90 13.69 -6.44
CA GLU A 78 7.41 13.71 -7.82
C GLU A 78 7.43 12.31 -8.44
N LEU A 79 7.87 11.30 -7.69
CA LEU A 79 7.87 9.92 -8.17
C LEU A 79 6.44 9.40 -8.39
N VAL A 80 5.50 9.80 -7.56
CA VAL A 80 4.09 9.40 -7.69
C VAL A 80 3.45 10.06 -8.92
N GLN A 81 3.72 11.35 -9.13
CA GLN A 81 3.24 12.09 -10.31
C GLN A 81 3.76 11.47 -11.61
N GLU A 82 5.07 11.27 -11.71
CA GLU A 82 5.70 10.67 -12.89
C GLU A 82 5.17 9.25 -13.16
N PHE A 83 4.97 8.47 -12.09
CA PHE A 83 4.41 7.13 -12.20
C PHE A 83 3.00 7.14 -12.80
N TYR A 84 2.09 7.95 -12.25
CA TYR A 84 0.70 8.00 -12.74
C TYR A 84 0.59 8.55 -14.15
N ALA A 85 1.35 9.60 -14.47
CA ALA A 85 1.39 10.16 -15.82
C ALA A 85 1.86 9.12 -16.85
N SER A 86 2.89 8.33 -16.49
CA SER A 86 3.44 7.28 -17.34
C SER A 86 2.49 6.09 -17.48
N LEU A 87 1.81 5.68 -16.41
CA LEU A 87 0.84 4.59 -16.43
C LEU A 87 -0.30 4.84 -17.43
N MET A 88 -0.71 6.10 -17.60
CA MET A 88 -1.78 6.46 -18.54
C MET A 88 -1.37 6.42 -20.02
N THR A 89 -0.07 6.30 -20.32
CA THR A 89 0.44 6.20 -21.71
C THR A 89 0.52 4.77 -22.21
N GLN A 90 0.53 3.79 -21.32
CA GLN A 90 0.95 2.42 -21.62
C GLN A 90 0.06 1.41 -20.91
N ASP A 91 -0.62 0.56 -21.68
CA ASP A 91 -1.31 -0.61 -21.11
C ASP A 91 -0.31 -1.75 -20.91
N THR A 92 0.66 -1.54 -20.01
CA THR A 92 1.75 -2.48 -19.79
C THR A 92 1.97 -2.79 -18.32
N THR A 93 2.53 -3.96 -18.04
CA THR A 93 2.89 -4.41 -16.68
C THR A 93 4.12 -3.70 -16.10
N LYS A 94 4.65 -2.68 -16.79
CA LYS A 94 5.85 -1.93 -16.40
C LYS A 94 5.64 -0.44 -16.66
N VAL A 95 5.79 0.37 -15.62
CA VAL A 95 5.72 1.83 -15.73
C VAL A 95 7.13 2.38 -15.84
N ILE A 96 7.35 3.35 -16.73
CA ILE A 96 8.64 4.01 -16.85
C ILE A 96 8.68 5.18 -15.85
N VAL A 97 9.64 5.18 -14.95
CA VAL A 97 9.89 6.28 -13.99
C VAL A 97 11.39 6.50 -13.92
N ARG A 98 11.85 7.75 -14.08
CA ARG A 98 13.26 8.15 -14.16
C ARG A 98 14.05 7.30 -15.17
N LYS A 99 13.45 7.05 -16.34
CA LYS A 99 13.99 6.19 -17.42
C LYS A 99 14.24 4.72 -16.98
N LYS A 100 13.67 4.27 -15.87
CA LYS A 100 13.73 2.89 -15.39
C LYS A 100 12.35 2.23 -15.52
N LYS A 101 12.35 0.94 -15.84
CA LYS A 101 11.11 0.13 -15.90
C LYS A 101 10.78 -0.41 -14.51
N VAL A 102 9.74 0.15 -13.90
CA VAL A 102 9.18 -0.27 -12.61
C VAL A 102 8.08 -1.30 -12.87
N PRO A 103 8.22 -2.56 -12.46
CA PRO A 103 7.17 -3.56 -12.67
C PRO A 103 5.96 -3.29 -11.76
N LEU A 104 4.78 -3.21 -12.38
CA LEU A 104 3.48 -3.12 -11.72
C LEU A 104 2.77 -4.47 -11.88
N THR A 105 3.15 -5.45 -11.07
CA THR A 105 2.58 -6.81 -11.06
C THR A 105 2.26 -7.25 -9.64
N SER A 106 1.31 -8.17 -9.47
CA SER A 106 0.88 -8.58 -8.11
C SER A 106 2.06 -9.12 -7.33
N LYS A 107 2.97 -9.84 -8.02
CA LYS A 107 4.24 -10.29 -7.50
C LYS A 107 5.15 -9.15 -7.05
N SER A 108 5.34 -8.08 -7.83
CA SER A 108 6.23 -6.98 -7.43
C SER A 108 5.73 -6.27 -6.16
N ILE A 109 4.41 -6.16 -5.98
CA ILE A 109 3.79 -5.63 -4.76
C ILE A 109 3.90 -6.62 -3.59
N ASN A 110 3.61 -7.90 -3.81
CA ASN A 110 3.73 -8.92 -2.76
C ASN A 110 5.17 -9.02 -2.26
N ASP A 111 6.15 -9.03 -3.16
CA ASP A 111 7.58 -9.02 -2.86
C ASP A 111 8.01 -7.74 -2.12
N LEU A 112 7.33 -6.61 -2.34
CA LEU A 112 7.60 -5.36 -1.62
C LEU A 112 7.30 -5.50 -0.12
N PHE A 113 6.24 -6.23 0.21
CA PHE A 113 5.78 -6.44 1.57
C PHE A 113 6.13 -7.82 2.14
N ASN A 114 6.96 -8.60 1.47
CA ASN A 114 7.29 -9.99 1.84
C ASN A 114 6.05 -10.86 2.07
N LEU A 115 5.00 -10.64 1.27
CA LEU A 115 3.78 -11.42 1.34
C LEU A 115 3.99 -12.81 0.71
N PRO A 116 3.28 -13.84 1.20
CA PRO A 116 3.38 -15.17 0.63
C PRO A 116 2.94 -15.15 -0.84
N ASP A 117 3.57 -15.98 -1.67
CA ASP A 117 3.06 -16.25 -3.01
C ASP A 117 1.80 -17.12 -2.87
N VAL A 118 0.65 -16.47 -3.03
CA VAL A 118 -0.65 -17.12 -2.89
C VAL A 118 -0.96 -17.82 -4.22
N GLU A 119 -0.50 -19.07 -4.36
CA GLU A 119 -0.79 -19.91 -5.54
C GLU A 119 -2.29 -20.08 -5.76
N LYS A 120 -3.05 -20.27 -4.66
CA LYS A 120 -4.51 -20.37 -4.65
C LYS A 120 -5.13 -19.23 -3.86
N ASP A 121 -5.49 -18.19 -4.59
CA ASP A 121 -6.21 -17.02 -4.10
C ASP A 121 -7.68 -17.39 -3.94
N GLU A 122 -8.18 -17.43 -2.71
CA GLU A 122 -9.55 -17.83 -2.40
C GLU A 122 -10.51 -16.64 -2.45
N TYR A 123 -9.99 -15.43 -2.28
CA TYR A 123 -10.80 -14.21 -2.25
C TYR A 123 -11.50 -13.92 -3.58
N TYR A 124 -10.78 -13.92 -4.71
CA TYR A 124 -11.41 -13.62 -6.01
C TYR A 124 -12.44 -14.67 -6.45
N PRO A 125 -12.18 -15.99 -6.34
CA PRO A 125 -13.20 -17.00 -6.60
C PRO A 125 -14.44 -16.85 -5.72
N MET A 126 -14.26 -16.48 -4.44
CA MET A 126 -15.36 -16.20 -3.53
C MET A 126 -16.24 -15.03 -4.02
N MET A 127 -15.67 -14.00 -4.64
CA MET A 127 -16.44 -12.90 -5.23
C MET A 127 -17.29 -13.31 -6.44
N ASN A 128 -16.95 -14.42 -7.11
CA ASN A 128 -17.70 -14.89 -8.28
C ASN A 128 -18.90 -15.78 -7.92
N HIS A 129 -18.99 -16.25 -6.67
CA HIS A 129 -20.03 -17.18 -6.20
C HIS A 129 -20.90 -16.54 -5.12
N ILE A 130 -21.29 -15.29 -5.33
CA ILE A 130 -22.12 -14.55 -4.37
C ILE A 130 -23.59 -14.98 -4.53
N ASN A 131 -24.17 -15.53 -3.46
CA ASN A 131 -25.60 -15.77 -3.32
C ASN A 131 -26.12 -15.15 -2.01
N TRP A 132 -27.45 -15.15 -1.81
CA TRP A 132 -28.07 -14.51 -0.65
C TRP A 132 -27.63 -15.11 0.68
N ASP A 133 -27.54 -16.44 0.76
CA ASP A 133 -27.14 -17.14 2.00
C ASP A 133 -25.71 -16.78 2.39
N PHE A 134 -24.81 -16.71 1.41
CA PHE A 134 -23.44 -16.27 1.62
C PHE A 134 -23.38 -14.80 2.06
N LEU A 135 -24.21 -13.92 1.51
CA LEU A 135 -24.30 -12.53 1.97
C LEU A 135 -24.78 -12.42 3.42
N GLN A 136 -25.70 -13.28 3.86
CA GLN A 136 -26.10 -13.34 5.26
C GLN A 136 -24.97 -13.84 6.16
N GLN A 137 -24.20 -14.83 5.72
CA GLN A 137 -23.01 -15.30 6.44
C GLN A 137 -21.99 -14.18 6.63
N VAL A 138 -21.67 -13.44 5.55
CA VAL A 138 -20.76 -12.29 5.57
C VAL A 138 -21.23 -11.25 6.60
N LEU A 139 -22.53 -10.92 6.57
CA LEU A 139 -23.12 -9.96 7.49
C LEU A 139 -22.98 -10.40 8.96
N ASN A 140 -23.29 -11.66 9.25
CA ASN A 140 -23.24 -12.24 10.60
C ASN A 140 -21.82 -12.28 11.18
N VAL A 141 -20.80 -12.52 10.34
CA VAL A 141 -19.40 -12.50 10.78
C VAL A 141 -18.95 -11.07 11.07
N VAL A 142 -19.25 -10.13 10.18
CA VAL A 142 -18.69 -8.77 10.19
C VAL A 142 -19.45 -7.80 11.11
N LYS A 143 -20.76 -8.03 11.35
CA LYS A 143 -21.67 -7.07 11.97
C LYS A 143 -22.37 -7.62 13.22
N ASN A 144 -22.85 -6.71 14.07
CA ASN A 144 -23.71 -7.05 15.18
C ASN A 144 -25.09 -7.56 14.69
N LEU A 145 -25.76 -8.33 15.54
CA LEU A 145 -27.12 -8.84 15.29
C LEU A 145 -28.08 -7.70 14.93
N GLY A 146 -29.06 -8.00 14.06
CA GLY A 146 -30.05 -7.02 13.58
C GLY A 146 -29.57 -6.14 12.41
N SER A 147 -28.33 -6.31 11.95
CA SER A 147 -27.85 -5.66 10.73
C SER A 147 -28.57 -6.18 9.49
N GLN A 148 -28.80 -5.32 8.50
CA GLN A 148 -29.42 -5.68 7.24
C GLN A 148 -28.65 -5.11 6.04
N TRP A 149 -28.76 -5.81 4.91
CA TRP A 149 -28.30 -5.29 3.62
C TRP A 149 -29.26 -4.23 3.11
N ILE A 150 -28.71 -3.10 2.66
CA ILE A 150 -29.41 -2.09 1.88
C ILE A 150 -29.31 -2.52 0.42
N ILE A 151 -30.43 -2.95 -0.14
CA ILE A 151 -30.57 -3.32 -1.55
C ILE A 151 -30.93 -2.07 -2.36
N ARG A 152 -30.13 -1.75 -3.38
CA ARG A 152 -30.40 -0.62 -4.29
C ARG A 152 -30.94 -1.11 -5.63
N LYS A 153 -31.54 -0.19 -6.42
CA LYS A 153 -32.25 -0.45 -7.69
C LYS A 153 -31.49 -1.24 -8.77
N TYR A 154 -30.16 -1.41 -8.63
CA TYR A 154 -29.32 -2.13 -9.59
C TYR A 154 -28.62 -3.35 -8.99
N GLY A 155 -29.17 -3.93 -7.91
CA GLY A 155 -28.55 -5.06 -7.22
C GLY A 155 -27.28 -4.70 -6.44
N SER A 156 -26.95 -3.41 -6.31
CA SER A 156 -25.85 -2.99 -5.45
C SER A 156 -26.26 -3.12 -3.98
N HIS A 157 -25.49 -3.93 -3.26
CA HIS A 157 -25.66 -4.17 -1.83
C HIS A 157 -24.68 -3.33 -1.02
N SER A 158 -25.18 -2.74 0.06
CA SER A 158 -24.34 -2.05 1.03
C SER A 158 -24.87 -2.24 2.44
N CYS A 159 -24.10 -1.95 3.47
CA CYS A 159 -24.59 -1.97 4.85
C CYS A 159 -24.16 -0.72 5.61
N ARG A 160 -24.92 -0.30 6.63
CA ARG A 160 -24.55 0.86 7.45
C ARG A 160 -23.32 0.55 8.29
N ARG A 161 -22.32 1.43 8.29
CA ARG A 161 -21.05 1.22 9.03
C ARG A 161 -21.26 1.07 10.54
N GLU A 162 -22.22 1.78 11.12
CA GLU A 162 -22.50 1.85 12.57
C GLU A 162 -22.62 0.48 13.26
N TYR A 163 -23.18 -0.52 12.57
CA TYR A 163 -23.34 -1.86 13.16
C TYR A 163 -22.10 -2.78 13.06
N LEU A 164 -20.92 -2.25 12.73
CA LEU A 164 -19.70 -3.07 12.64
C LEU A 164 -19.32 -3.57 14.03
N LYS A 165 -18.93 -4.85 14.13
CA LYS A 165 -18.29 -5.35 15.35
C LYS A 165 -17.02 -4.53 15.62
N PRO A 166 -16.58 -4.36 16.88
CA PRO A 166 -15.37 -3.60 17.21
C PRO A 166 -14.14 -4.05 16.40
N ILE A 167 -13.92 -5.36 16.28
CA ILE A 167 -12.82 -5.92 15.46
C ILE A 167 -12.98 -5.61 13.96
N GLY A 168 -14.22 -5.64 13.47
CA GLY A 168 -14.55 -5.27 12.10
C GLY A 168 -14.31 -3.78 11.82
N ASN A 169 -14.52 -2.90 12.80
CA ASN A 169 -14.21 -1.47 12.68
C ASN A 169 -12.71 -1.21 12.51
N VAL A 170 -11.86 -1.91 13.26
CA VAL A 170 -10.39 -1.79 13.14
C VAL A 170 -9.93 -2.23 11.75
N TRP A 171 -10.39 -3.40 11.29
CA TRP A 171 -10.03 -3.91 9.97
C TRP A 171 -10.65 -3.12 8.82
N PHE A 172 -11.86 -2.58 8.99
CA PHE A 172 -12.47 -1.68 8.01
C PHE A 172 -11.65 -0.39 7.86
N TYR A 173 -11.12 0.16 8.95
CA TYR A 173 -10.19 1.28 8.89
C TYR A 173 -8.96 0.92 8.04
N PHE A 174 -8.35 -0.25 8.28
CA PHE A 174 -7.21 -0.71 7.50
C PHE A 174 -7.57 -0.92 6.02
N VAL A 175 -8.68 -1.59 5.70
CA VAL A 175 -9.17 -1.79 4.33
C VAL A 175 -9.34 -0.45 3.60
N ARG A 176 -9.93 0.54 4.27
CA ARG A 176 -10.16 1.88 3.73
C ARG A 176 -8.88 2.62 3.37
N TYR A 177 -7.74 2.34 3.98
CA TYR A 177 -6.50 3.08 3.72
C TYR A 177 -5.39 2.24 3.11
N SER A 178 -5.48 0.91 3.12
CA SER A 178 -4.43 0.02 2.62
C SER A 178 -4.87 -0.92 1.50
N PHE A 179 -6.18 -1.00 1.20
CA PHE A 179 -6.70 -1.86 0.12
C PHE A 179 -7.58 -1.13 -0.88
N MET A 180 -8.64 -0.46 -0.43
CA MET A 180 -9.68 0.10 -1.30
C MET A 180 -10.01 1.53 -0.82
N LEU A 181 -9.19 2.48 -1.26
CA LEU A 181 -9.11 3.85 -0.71
C LEU A 181 -10.43 4.62 -0.87
N ILE A 182 -10.99 5.15 0.24
CA ILE A 182 -12.18 6.03 0.21
C ILE A 182 -12.07 7.21 1.17
N SER A 183 -12.58 8.35 0.73
CA SER A 183 -12.53 9.62 1.46
C SER A 183 -13.53 9.66 2.62
N TYR A 184 -14.77 9.18 2.44
CA TYR A 184 -15.76 9.04 3.52
C TYR A 184 -16.98 8.24 3.03
N SER A 185 -17.51 7.33 3.84
CA SER A 185 -18.80 6.67 3.55
C SER A 185 -19.50 6.22 4.82
N PHE A 186 -20.79 6.53 4.93
CA PHE A 186 -21.68 6.01 5.97
C PHE A 186 -22.05 4.54 5.74
N THR A 187 -21.93 4.07 4.49
CA THR A 187 -22.20 2.69 4.11
C THR A 187 -20.94 1.98 3.62
N ILE A 188 -20.93 0.66 3.74
CA ILE A 188 -19.85 -0.20 3.28
C ILE A 188 -20.38 -0.95 2.07
N SER A 189 -19.67 -0.88 0.94
CA SER A 189 -20.02 -1.63 -0.27
C SER A 189 -19.81 -3.13 -0.08
N ILE A 190 -20.46 -3.94 -0.90
CA ILE A 190 -20.32 -5.40 -0.89
C ILE A 190 -18.86 -5.84 -1.03
N GLU A 191 -18.08 -5.23 -1.92
CA GLU A 191 -16.67 -5.61 -2.15
C GLU A 191 -15.82 -5.42 -0.88
N ARG A 192 -16.03 -4.31 -0.17
CA ARG A 192 -15.33 -4.03 1.09
C ARG A 192 -15.82 -4.94 2.22
N MET A 193 -17.09 -5.31 2.23
CA MET A 193 -17.63 -6.29 3.17
C MET A 193 -17.05 -7.68 2.93
N LEU A 194 -16.89 -8.09 1.68
CA LEU A 194 -16.29 -9.36 1.30
C LEU A 194 -14.80 -9.41 1.65
N LEU A 195 -14.06 -8.32 1.41
CA LEU A 195 -12.66 -8.25 1.82
C LEU A 195 -12.52 -8.26 3.34
N LEU A 196 -13.41 -7.55 4.05
CA LEU A 196 -13.43 -7.56 5.51
C LEU A 196 -13.76 -8.96 6.06
N TYR A 197 -14.71 -9.66 5.44
CA TYR A 197 -15.01 -11.05 5.74
C TYR A 197 -13.78 -11.93 5.56
N ALA A 198 -13.14 -11.89 4.38
CA ALA A 198 -11.94 -12.66 4.07
C ALA A 198 -10.81 -12.43 5.10
N ILE A 199 -10.62 -11.19 5.55
CA ILE A 199 -9.64 -10.88 6.60
C ILE A 199 -10.02 -11.53 7.93
N LEU A 200 -11.28 -11.39 8.36
CA LEU A 200 -11.75 -11.92 9.65
C LEU A 200 -11.77 -13.46 9.67
N THR A 201 -12.03 -14.10 8.53
CA THR A 201 -11.97 -15.56 8.36
C THR A 201 -10.59 -16.08 8.02
N LYS A 202 -9.61 -15.19 7.83
CA LYS A 202 -8.22 -15.52 7.45
C LYS A 202 -8.14 -16.26 6.11
N THR A 203 -9.04 -15.93 5.20
CA THR A 203 -9.10 -16.46 3.84
C THR A 203 -7.87 -16.01 3.05
N SER A 204 -7.29 -16.95 2.29
CA SER A 204 -6.11 -16.69 1.48
C SER A 204 -6.39 -15.61 0.43
N THR A 205 -5.70 -14.47 0.52
CA THR A 205 -6.00 -13.26 -0.27
C THR A 205 -4.74 -12.71 -0.92
N ASN A 206 -4.74 -12.57 -2.25
CA ASN A 206 -3.62 -11.95 -2.96
C ASN A 206 -3.72 -10.42 -2.92
N VAL A 207 -3.01 -9.81 -1.96
CA VAL A 207 -2.99 -8.35 -1.74
C VAL A 207 -2.55 -7.57 -2.98
N GLY A 208 -1.47 -8.02 -3.64
CA GLY A 208 -0.94 -7.36 -4.82
C GLY A 208 -1.94 -7.28 -5.98
N LYS A 209 -2.80 -8.30 -6.16
CA LYS A 209 -3.88 -8.25 -7.16
C LYS A 209 -4.92 -7.18 -6.85
N ILE A 210 -5.34 -7.08 -5.59
CA ILE A 210 -6.32 -6.06 -5.16
C ILE A 210 -5.76 -4.66 -5.40
N ILE A 211 -4.53 -4.40 -4.95
CA ILE A 211 -3.90 -3.07 -5.08
C ILE A 211 -3.71 -2.68 -6.55
N ILE A 212 -3.28 -3.61 -7.42
CA ILE A 212 -3.13 -3.31 -8.86
C ILE A 212 -4.45 -2.97 -9.51
N LYS A 213 -5.50 -3.71 -9.18
CA LYS A 213 -6.83 -3.40 -9.67
C LYS A 213 -7.21 -1.97 -9.29
N GLU A 214 -7.00 -1.58 -8.04
CA GLU A 214 -7.33 -0.22 -7.58
C GLU A 214 -6.45 0.87 -8.20
N ILE A 215 -5.14 0.62 -8.40
CA ILE A 215 -4.24 1.55 -9.11
C ILE A 215 -4.70 1.75 -10.56
N ASN A 216 -5.01 0.66 -11.26
CA ASN A 216 -5.46 0.72 -12.66
C ASN A 216 -6.85 1.35 -12.79
N ASP A 217 -7.80 0.99 -11.94
CA ASP A 217 -9.14 1.58 -11.92
C ASP A 217 -9.09 3.07 -11.57
N CYS A 218 -8.13 3.49 -10.73
CA CYS A 218 -7.86 4.90 -10.45
C CYS A 218 -7.31 5.62 -11.69
N ALA A 219 -6.31 5.06 -12.37
CA ALA A 219 -5.66 5.68 -13.52
C ALA A 219 -6.60 5.86 -14.74
N LYS A 220 -7.66 5.05 -14.83
CA LYS A 220 -8.67 5.13 -15.90
C LYS A 220 -9.74 6.21 -15.67
N LYS A 221 -9.82 6.82 -14.48
CA LYS A 221 -10.82 7.85 -14.18
C LYS A 221 -10.36 9.20 -14.73
N GLU A 222 -11.26 9.91 -15.39
CA GLU A 222 -11.01 11.25 -15.96
C GLU A 222 -10.84 12.35 -14.88
N ALA A 223 -11.34 12.10 -13.67
CA ALA A 223 -11.10 12.93 -12.49
C ALA A 223 -10.97 12.02 -11.27
N GLY A 224 -9.80 12.01 -10.64
CA GLY A 224 -9.45 11.03 -9.61
C GLY A 224 -8.65 11.60 -8.46
N ILE A 225 -8.40 10.74 -7.47
CA ILE A 225 -7.41 10.97 -6.42
C ILE A 225 -6.32 9.93 -6.63
N ALA A 226 -5.05 10.32 -6.65
CA ALA A 226 -3.96 9.35 -6.74
C ALA A 226 -3.96 8.44 -5.49
N TYR A 227 -3.93 7.13 -5.72
CA TYR A 227 -3.94 6.11 -4.68
C TYR A 227 -2.54 5.56 -4.44
N PHE A 228 -2.32 5.06 -3.23
CA PHE A 228 -1.10 4.36 -2.86
C PHE A 228 0.23 5.11 -3.03
N PRO A 229 0.32 6.42 -2.69
CA PRO A 229 1.51 7.20 -2.97
C PRO A 229 2.77 6.67 -2.25
N SER A 230 2.63 6.12 -1.05
CA SER A 230 3.76 5.59 -0.25
C SER A 230 4.27 4.26 -0.82
N LEU A 231 3.35 3.38 -1.24
CA LEU A 231 3.69 2.13 -1.91
C LEU A 231 4.33 2.40 -3.27
N ILE A 232 3.77 3.32 -4.07
CA ILE A 232 4.34 3.70 -5.37
C ILE A 232 5.75 4.25 -5.18
N THR A 233 5.95 5.15 -4.22
CA THR A 233 7.28 5.65 -3.85
C THR A 233 8.23 4.51 -3.51
N SER A 234 7.81 3.60 -2.63
CA SER A 234 8.63 2.45 -2.21
C SER A 234 8.97 1.52 -3.38
N LEU A 235 8.03 1.32 -4.30
CA LEU A 235 8.22 0.53 -5.51
C LEU A 235 9.23 1.21 -6.45
N CYS A 236 9.03 2.49 -6.76
CA CYS A 236 9.94 3.28 -7.57
C CYS A 236 11.35 3.28 -6.98
N LEU A 237 11.52 3.57 -5.69
CA LEU A 237 12.83 3.54 -5.03
C LEU A 237 13.48 2.16 -5.10
N ARG A 238 12.72 1.08 -4.89
CA ARG A 238 13.25 -0.30 -4.98
C ARG A 238 13.84 -0.60 -6.35
N TYR A 239 13.29 -0.08 -7.44
CA TYR A 239 13.76 -0.38 -8.79
C TYR A 239 14.72 0.68 -9.37
N CYS A 240 14.54 1.95 -8.99
CA CYS A 240 15.41 3.05 -9.40
C CYS A 240 16.74 3.07 -8.65
N LEU A 241 16.78 2.72 -7.36
CA LEU A 241 18.03 2.68 -6.58
C LEU A 241 18.82 1.38 -6.80
N LYS A 242 18.15 0.23 -7.00
CA LYS A 242 18.83 -1.04 -7.29
C LYS A 242 19.66 -1.01 -8.57
N THR A 243 19.37 -0.09 -9.50
CA THR A 243 20.13 0.04 -10.74
C THR A 243 21.40 0.89 -10.61
N GLN A 244 21.60 1.63 -9.51
CA GLN A 244 22.86 2.36 -9.27
C GLN A 244 23.95 1.47 -8.65
N ALA A 245 23.59 0.49 -7.82
CA ALA A 245 24.53 -0.50 -7.27
C ALA A 245 25.10 -1.45 -8.34
N ASN A 246 24.35 -1.70 -9.43
CA ASN A 246 24.83 -2.51 -10.54
C ASN A 246 25.61 -1.73 -11.61
N LEU A 247 25.62 -0.39 -11.54
CA LEU A 247 26.45 0.47 -12.40
C LEU A 247 27.72 0.95 -11.68
N THR A 248 27.73 0.90 -10.35
CA THR A 248 28.94 1.11 -9.54
C THR A 248 29.53 -0.25 -9.20
N GLY A 249 30.23 -0.85 -10.17
CA GLY A 249 31.24 -1.87 -9.89
C GLY A 249 32.32 -1.25 -9.02
N CYS A 250 32.07 -1.18 -7.71
CA CYS A 250 33.01 -0.73 -6.71
C CYS A 250 33.08 -1.82 -5.66
N ASN A 251 34.06 -2.71 -5.86
CA ASN A 251 34.58 -3.57 -4.81
C ASN A 251 34.85 -2.70 -3.57
N ALA A 252 34.03 -2.84 -2.53
CA ALA A 252 34.42 -2.37 -1.21
C ALA A 252 35.52 -3.32 -0.70
N PRO A 253 36.73 -2.83 -0.37
CA PRO A 253 37.71 -3.68 0.29
C PRO A 253 37.18 -3.97 1.70
N TYR A 254 36.99 -5.25 2.01
CA TYR A 254 36.79 -5.70 3.39
C TYR A 254 37.93 -5.14 4.26
N PRO A 255 37.65 -4.56 5.43
CA PRO A 255 38.71 -4.17 6.35
C PRO A 255 39.42 -5.43 6.83
N ARG A 256 40.74 -5.47 6.64
CA ARG A 256 41.65 -6.47 7.21
C ARG A 256 41.48 -6.47 8.74
N PRO A 257 41.37 -7.63 9.40
CA PRO A 257 41.42 -7.67 10.86
C PRO A 257 42.80 -7.21 11.35
N LEU A 258 42.79 -6.35 12.37
CA LEU A 258 43.98 -5.87 13.09
C LEU A 258 44.69 -7.04 13.76
N PRO A 259 46.04 -7.04 13.83
CA PRO A 259 46.80 -8.11 14.46
C PRO A 259 46.59 -8.15 15.97
N GLU A 260 46.41 -9.37 16.49
CA GLU A 260 46.32 -9.68 17.91
C GLU A 260 47.56 -9.18 18.65
N SER A 261 47.34 -8.37 19.69
CA SER A 261 48.39 -7.95 20.61
C SER A 261 48.71 -9.11 21.55
N ASN A 262 49.82 -9.79 21.28
CA ASN A 262 50.46 -10.71 22.21
C ASN A 262 50.83 -9.96 23.50
N THR A 263 50.08 -10.20 24.57
CA THR A 263 50.49 -9.87 25.94
C THR A 263 51.20 -11.10 26.51
N ARG A 264 52.54 -11.07 26.45
CA ARG A 264 53.42 -11.80 27.38
C ARG A 264 54.38 -10.79 28.00
N CYS A 265 54.15 -10.48 29.27
CA CYS A 265 55.10 -10.38 30.37
C CYS A 265 54.28 -10.17 31.65
#